data_AF-A0AAD8C9G0-F1
#
_entry.id   AF-A0AAD8C9G0-F1
#
_cell.length_a   1.000
_cell.length_b   1.000
_cell.length_c   1.000
_cell.angle_alpha   90.00
_cell.angle_beta   90.00
_cell.angle_gamma   90.00
#
_symmetry.space_group_name_H-M   'P 1'
#
loop_
_entity.id
_entity.type
_entity.pdbx_description
1 polymer ?
#
loop_
_entity_poly.entity_id
_entity_poly.type
_entity_poly.pdbx_seq_one_letter_code
_entity_poly.pdbx_strand_id
1 'polypeptide(L)'
;MSQLAFKDFCIHWIFDHPWYAISGCFASFYTVYYLAFIVKRPMLSCGDKKFRQFIDTYCPISKERFWPTWWCFESRAQTILRALIQSSPKVDYTSEYLTTADGGEIRLDWNENDSNSKFSKHERPTILMLPGLTGSSKENYILHMVYDARNLGYRSVVFNNRGTGDTQLKRWPNNLEV
;
A
#
# COMPACT_ATOMS: atom_id res chain seq x y z
N MET A 1 -8.80 -25.06 52.26
CA MET A 1 -9.79 -25.81 51.47
C MET A 1 -10.07 -25.08 50.15
N SER A 2 -9.03 -24.75 49.37
CA SER A 2 -9.14 -23.73 48.30
C SER A 2 -8.39 -24.05 47.00
N GLN A 3 -7.34 -24.87 47.00
CA GLN A 3 -6.61 -25.23 45.78
C GLN A 3 -6.99 -26.60 45.20
N LEU A 4 -7.33 -27.57 46.06
CA LEU A 4 -7.71 -28.91 45.61
C LEU A 4 -9.07 -28.89 44.88
N ALA A 5 -10.07 -28.25 45.49
CA ALA A 5 -11.40 -28.06 44.90
C ALA A 5 -11.36 -27.28 43.57
N PHE A 6 -10.42 -26.32 43.43
CA PHE A 6 -10.24 -25.60 42.18
C PHE A 6 -9.61 -26.48 41.09
N LYS A 7 -8.60 -27.29 41.44
CA LYS A 7 -8.03 -28.29 40.51
C LYS A 7 -9.06 -29.31 40.06
N ASP A 8 -9.83 -29.87 41.00
CA ASP A 8 -10.84 -30.88 40.70
C ASP A 8 -11.96 -30.30 39.82
N PHE A 9 -12.40 -29.06 40.10
CA PHE A 9 -13.32 -28.32 39.25
C PHE A 9 -12.75 -28.09 37.83
N CYS A 10 -11.49 -27.64 37.72
CA CYS A 10 -10.86 -27.45 36.42
C CYS A 10 -10.74 -28.75 35.63
N ILE A 11 -10.38 -29.86 36.28
CA ILE A 11 -10.25 -31.17 35.64
C ILE A 11 -11.62 -31.63 35.12
N HIS A 12 -12.67 -31.59 35.95
CA HIS A 12 -14.02 -31.95 35.51
C HIS A 12 -14.52 -31.05 34.38
N TRP A 13 -14.31 -29.74 34.48
CA TRP A 13 -14.71 -28.79 33.45
C TRP A 13 -14.01 -29.04 32.10
N ILE A 14 -12.71 -29.38 32.12
CA ILE A 14 -11.93 -29.74 30.92
C ILE A 14 -12.46 -31.01 30.27
N PHE A 15 -12.82 -32.04 31.06
CA PHE A 15 -13.40 -33.28 30.54
C PHE A 15 -14.82 -33.10 30.00
N ASP A 16 -15.62 -32.21 30.60
CA ASP A 16 -16.98 -31.91 30.14
C ASP A 16 -16.99 -31.03 28.87
N HIS A 17 -15.96 -30.22 28.65
CA HIS A 17 -15.86 -29.33 27.49
C HIS A 17 -14.52 -29.47 26.73
N PRO A 18 -14.23 -30.66 26.18
CA PRO A 18 -12.93 -30.95 25.56
C PRO A 18 -12.63 -30.04 24.35
N TRP A 19 -13.67 -29.55 23.69
CA TRP A 19 -13.56 -28.68 22.52
C TRP A 19 -12.93 -27.32 22.86
N TYR A 20 -13.17 -26.75 24.05
CA TYR A 20 -12.51 -25.50 24.48
C TYR A 20 -11.02 -25.73 24.68
N ALA A 21 -10.64 -26.82 25.37
CA ALA A 21 -9.25 -27.17 25.59
C ALA A 21 -8.50 -27.39 24.26
N ILE A 22 -9.12 -28.12 23.32
CA ILE A 22 -8.58 -28.34 21.98
C ILE A 22 -8.42 -27.01 21.23
N SER A 23 -9.45 -26.14 21.23
CA SER A 23 -9.38 -24.84 20.57
C SER A 23 -8.28 -23.94 21.14
N GLY A 24 -8.08 -23.95 22.46
CA GLY A 24 -7.01 -23.22 23.14
C GLY A 24 -5.62 -23.71 22.75
N CYS A 25 -5.44 -25.03 22.63
CA CYS A 25 -4.20 -25.62 22.13
C CYS A 25 -3.91 -25.20 20.69
N PHE A 26 -4.90 -25.28 19.80
CA PHE A 26 -4.76 -24.84 18.40
C PHE A 26 -4.45 -23.35 18.31
N ALA A 27 -5.14 -22.50 19.06
CA ALA A 27 -4.91 -21.06 19.09
C ALA A 27 -3.49 -20.73 19.60
N SER A 28 -3.03 -21.43 20.63
CA SER A 28 -1.67 -21.26 21.18
C SER A 28 -0.61 -21.69 20.17
N PHE A 29 -0.77 -22.87 19.57
CA PHE A 29 0.14 -23.37 18.53
C PHE A 29 0.18 -22.42 17.32
N TYR A 30 -0.98 -21.97 16.86
CA TYR A 30 -1.10 -21.02 15.77
C TYR A 30 -0.44 -19.67 16.11
N THR A 31 -0.64 -19.16 17.33
CA THR A 31 0.00 -17.90 17.78
C THR A 31 1.52 -18.02 17.78
N VAL A 32 2.06 -19.12 18.31
CA VAL A 32 3.50 -19.40 18.29
C VAL A 32 4.01 -19.50 16.85
N TYR A 33 3.30 -20.25 16.00
CA TYR A 33 3.64 -20.37 14.57
C TYR A 33 3.66 -19.00 13.87
N TYR A 34 2.63 -18.19 14.08
CA TYR A 34 2.48 -16.88 13.46
C TYR A 34 3.63 -15.94 13.88
N LEU A 35 3.91 -15.86 15.18
CA LEU A 35 4.98 -15.00 15.70
C LEU A 35 6.39 -15.47 15.30
N ALA A 36 6.62 -16.77 15.23
CA ALA A 36 7.94 -17.32 14.92
C ALA A 36 8.23 -17.36 13.41
N PHE A 37 7.24 -17.67 12.58
CA PHE A 37 7.46 -17.98 11.16
C PHE A 37 6.82 -16.98 10.19
N ILE A 38 5.74 -16.30 10.56
CA ILE A 38 5.03 -15.40 9.65
C ILE A 38 5.53 -13.96 9.80
N VAL A 39 5.72 -13.51 11.04
CA VAL A 39 6.18 -12.15 11.33
C VAL A 39 7.70 -12.04 11.09
N LYS A 40 8.08 -11.58 9.90
CA LYS A 40 9.49 -11.44 9.47
C LYS A 40 9.86 -9.98 9.22
N ARG A 41 11.14 -9.67 9.36
CA ARG A 41 11.68 -8.38 8.90
C ARG A 41 11.85 -8.41 7.38
N PRO A 42 11.50 -7.32 6.67
CA PRO A 42 11.73 -7.25 5.24
C PRO A 42 13.24 -7.26 4.95
N MET A 43 13.65 -8.01 3.93
CA MET A 43 15.03 -8.05 3.49
C MET A 43 15.24 -6.99 2.41
N LEU A 44 15.93 -5.91 2.75
CA LEU A 44 16.31 -4.90 1.77
C LEU A 44 17.60 -5.33 1.06
N SER A 45 17.47 -5.79 -0.19
CA SER A 45 18.59 -6.13 -1.06
C SER A 45 19.02 -4.89 -1.84
N CYS A 46 20.19 -4.35 -1.54
CA CYS A 46 20.72 -3.16 -2.21
C CYS A 46 22.23 -3.34 -2.44
N GLY A 47 22.67 -3.21 -3.70
CA GLY A 47 24.09 -3.28 -4.05
C GLY A 47 24.87 -2.00 -3.70
N ASP A 48 24.20 -0.84 -3.68
CA ASP A 48 24.82 0.44 -3.33
C ASP A 48 24.76 0.70 -1.81
N LYS A 49 25.94 0.81 -1.20
CA LYS A 49 26.09 1.08 0.23
C LYS A 49 25.59 2.46 0.63
N LYS A 50 25.74 3.49 -0.23
CA LYS A 50 25.32 4.85 0.09
C LYS A 50 23.80 4.94 0.14
N PHE A 51 23.13 4.41 -0.88
CA PHE A 51 21.67 4.34 -0.90
C PHE A 51 21.13 3.49 0.24
N ARG A 52 21.76 2.35 0.54
CA ARG A 52 21.38 1.53 1.69
C ARG A 52 21.42 2.32 3.01
N GLN A 53 22.51 3.05 3.25
CA GLN A 53 22.67 3.88 4.46
C GLN A 53 21.62 5.00 4.53
N PHE A 54 21.28 5.61 3.39
CA PHE A 54 20.22 6.59 3.30
C PHE A 54 18.87 6.01 3.76
N ILE A 55 18.45 4.86 3.21
CA ILE A 55 17.20 4.20 3.59
C ILE A 55 17.23 3.80 5.07
N ASP A 56 18.35 3.25 5.55
CA ASP A 56 18.48 2.87 6.95
C ASP A 56 18.41 4.07 7.92
N THR A 57 18.75 5.28 7.46
CA THR A 57 18.76 6.50 8.28
C THR A 57 17.38 7.16 8.29
N TYR A 58 16.73 7.27 7.13
CA TYR A 58 15.50 8.05 6.97
C TYR A 58 14.22 7.22 6.94
N CYS A 59 14.31 5.90 6.77
CA CYS A 59 13.15 4.99 6.67
C CYS A 59 13.22 3.91 7.75
N PRO A 60 12.89 4.23 9.03
CA PRO A 60 12.97 3.27 10.14
C PRO A 60 12.07 2.04 9.92
N ILE A 61 10.95 2.23 9.21
CA ILE A 61 9.99 1.17 8.84
C ILE A 61 10.65 -0.01 8.09
N SER A 62 11.77 0.22 7.40
CA SER A 62 12.52 -0.84 6.71
C SER A 62 13.18 -1.86 7.66
N LYS A 63 13.32 -1.52 8.95
CA LYS A 63 13.92 -2.38 9.98
C LYS A 63 12.87 -3.04 10.88
N GLU A 64 11.63 -2.59 10.80
CA GLU A 64 10.52 -3.11 11.60
C GLU A 64 10.07 -4.49 11.08
N ARG A 65 9.41 -5.26 11.93
CA ARG A 65 8.82 -6.54 11.49
C ARG A 65 7.55 -6.23 10.70
N PHE A 66 7.38 -6.89 9.55
CA PHE A 66 6.12 -6.87 8.83
C PHE A 66 5.15 -7.84 9.51
N TRP A 67 3.92 -7.36 9.75
CA TRP A 67 2.85 -8.13 10.38
C TRP A 67 1.75 -8.36 9.33
N PRO A 68 1.77 -9.51 8.62
CA PRO A 68 0.69 -9.87 7.72
C PRO A 68 -0.68 -9.88 8.44
N THR A 69 -1.78 -9.84 7.70
CA THR A 69 -3.08 -10.08 8.33
C THR A 69 -3.13 -11.51 8.87
N TRP A 70 -3.46 -11.68 10.15
CA TRP A 70 -3.41 -12.98 10.84
C TRP A 70 -4.19 -14.07 10.09
N TRP A 71 -5.38 -13.78 9.60
CA TRP A 71 -6.21 -14.74 8.87
C TRP A 71 -5.84 -14.90 7.37
N CYS A 72 -4.93 -14.09 6.82
CA CYS A 72 -4.58 -14.09 5.39
C CYS A 72 -3.09 -13.80 5.18
N PHE A 73 -2.21 -14.62 5.75
CA PHE A 73 -0.76 -14.39 5.67
C PHE A 73 -0.09 -14.90 4.38
N GLU A 74 -0.80 -15.70 3.57
CA GLU A 74 -0.28 -16.25 2.32
C GLU A 74 -0.44 -15.25 1.17
N SER A 75 0.62 -15.04 0.39
CA SER A 75 0.70 -13.94 -0.58
C SER A 75 -0.26 -14.10 -1.77
N ARG A 76 -0.55 -15.32 -2.21
CA ARG A 76 -1.51 -15.60 -3.29
C ARG A 76 -2.94 -15.35 -2.80
N ALA A 77 -3.26 -15.79 -1.58
CA ALA A 77 -4.54 -15.50 -0.96
C ALA A 77 -4.77 -13.98 -0.83
N GLN A 78 -3.77 -13.23 -0.38
CA GLN A 78 -3.83 -11.76 -0.33
C GLN A 78 -4.06 -11.14 -1.71
N THR A 79 -3.42 -11.68 -2.75
CA THR A 79 -3.57 -11.19 -4.13
C THR A 79 -4.98 -11.42 -4.64
N ILE A 80 -5.54 -12.62 -4.45
CA ILE A 80 -6.91 -12.96 -4.86
C ILE A 80 -7.91 -12.13 -4.07
N LEU A 81 -7.76 -12.08 -2.74
CA LEU A 81 -8.64 -11.34 -1.87
C LEU A 81 -8.69 -9.87 -2.27
N ARG A 82 -7.53 -9.24 -2.51
CA ARG A 82 -7.45 -7.87 -3.01
C ARG A 82 -8.30 -7.69 -4.26
N ALA A 83 -8.20 -8.57 -5.25
CA ALA A 83 -9.01 -8.46 -6.46
C ALA A 83 -10.53 -8.53 -6.19
N LEU A 84 -10.96 -9.22 -5.13
CA LEU A 84 -12.38 -9.37 -4.76
C LEU A 84 -12.92 -8.22 -3.90
N ILE A 85 -12.09 -7.66 -3.00
CA ILE A 85 -12.55 -6.68 -1.98
C ILE A 85 -12.11 -5.24 -2.26
N GLN A 86 -11.20 -5.03 -3.21
CA GLN A 86 -10.59 -3.72 -3.41
C GLN A 86 -11.63 -2.68 -3.82
N SER A 87 -11.86 -1.72 -2.94
CA SER A 87 -12.60 -0.50 -3.28
C SER A 87 -11.73 0.39 -4.18
N SER A 88 -12.41 1.16 -5.04
CA SER A 88 -11.79 2.17 -5.88
C SER A 88 -12.42 3.52 -5.54
N PRO A 89 -11.70 4.42 -4.83
CA PRO A 89 -12.24 5.73 -4.51
C PRO A 89 -12.38 6.53 -5.81
N LYS A 90 -13.46 7.29 -5.90
CA LYS A 90 -13.65 8.21 -7.03
C LYS A 90 -12.79 9.45 -6.79
N VAL A 91 -11.90 9.72 -7.74
CA VAL A 91 -11.03 10.90 -7.73
C VAL A 91 -11.25 11.66 -9.02
N ASP A 92 -11.61 12.93 -8.88
CA ASP A 92 -11.74 13.84 -10.01
C ASP A 92 -10.38 14.48 -10.30
N TYR A 93 -10.00 14.46 -11.58
CA TYR A 93 -8.74 15.03 -12.05
C TYR A 93 -8.99 16.11 -13.09
N THR A 94 -8.13 17.12 -13.09
CA THR A 94 -7.97 18.06 -14.20
C THR A 94 -6.70 17.69 -14.94
N SER A 95 -6.81 17.40 -16.24
CA SER A 95 -5.66 16.93 -17.03
C SER A 95 -4.94 18.08 -17.73
N GLU A 96 -3.61 18.04 -17.66
CA GLU A 96 -2.69 18.91 -18.39
C GLU A 96 -1.79 18.05 -19.27
N TYR A 97 -1.53 18.51 -20.49
CA TYR A 97 -0.68 17.80 -21.46
C TYR A 97 0.58 18.59 -21.72
N LEU A 98 1.72 17.96 -21.46
CA LEU A 98 3.04 18.51 -21.68
C LEU A 98 3.66 17.88 -22.93
N THR A 99 3.86 18.69 -23.96
CA THR A 99 4.61 18.30 -25.15
C THR A 99 6.10 18.40 -24.86
N THR A 100 6.83 17.31 -25.05
CA THR A 100 8.28 17.28 -24.89
C THR A 100 8.99 17.70 -26.18
N ALA A 101 10.27 18.09 -26.08
CA ALA A 101 11.05 18.59 -27.21
C ALA A 101 11.17 17.61 -28.39
N ASP A 102 10.96 16.33 -28.14
CA ASP A 102 10.98 15.25 -29.13
C ASP A 102 9.60 14.91 -29.72
N GLY A 103 8.60 15.75 -29.48
CA GLY A 103 7.22 15.55 -29.94
C GLY A 103 6.44 14.51 -29.15
N GLY A 104 7.04 13.94 -28.10
CA GLY A 104 6.34 13.11 -27.13
C GLY A 104 5.32 13.91 -26.31
N GLU A 105 4.42 13.20 -25.65
CA GLU A 105 3.39 13.80 -24.79
C GLU A 105 3.37 13.10 -23.44
N ILE A 106 3.36 13.91 -22.38
CA ILE A 106 3.22 13.50 -20.99
C ILE A 106 1.92 14.10 -20.49
N ARG A 107 1.10 13.31 -19.77
CA ARG A 107 -0.15 13.79 -19.18
C ARG A 107 0.02 13.91 -17.67
N LEU A 108 -0.26 15.08 -17.13
CA LEU A 108 -0.37 15.33 -15.69
C LEU A 108 -1.85 15.34 -15.30
N ASP A 109 -2.21 14.58 -14.28
CA ASP A 109 -3.56 14.59 -13.72
C ASP A 109 -3.56 15.24 -12.34
N TRP A 110 -4.19 16.42 -12.27
CA TRP A 110 -4.20 17.27 -11.09
C TRP A 110 -5.43 17.03 -10.22
N ASN A 111 -5.22 16.83 -8.93
CA ASN A 111 -6.24 16.95 -7.91
C ASN A 111 -5.92 18.19 -7.05
N GLU A 112 -6.57 19.30 -7.37
CA GLU A 112 -6.30 20.61 -6.75
C GLU A 112 -6.70 20.65 -5.28
N ASN A 113 -7.77 19.96 -4.91
CA ASN A 113 -8.35 19.97 -3.57
C ASN A 113 -8.77 21.38 -3.08
N ASP A 114 -9.32 22.20 -3.99
CA ASP A 114 -9.69 23.59 -3.68
C ASP A 114 -10.85 23.74 -2.69
N SER A 115 -11.71 22.71 -2.54
CA SER A 115 -12.91 22.76 -1.70
C SER A 115 -12.70 22.32 -0.25
N ASN A 116 -11.60 21.63 0.08
CA ASN A 116 -11.41 20.98 1.38
C ASN A 116 -9.93 20.95 1.83
N SER A 117 -9.23 22.08 1.73
CA SER A 117 -7.83 22.14 2.17
C SER A 117 -7.65 22.89 3.48
N LYS A 118 -6.89 22.27 4.40
CA LYS A 118 -6.37 22.92 5.61
C LYS A 118 -5.40 24.08 5.32
N PHE A 119 -4.88 24.15 4.09
CA PHE A 119 -3.90 25.13 3.64
C PHE A 119 -4.52 26.13 2.66
N SER A 120 -3.98 27.34 2.60
CA SER A 120 -4.32 28.31 1.55
C SER A 120 -3.87 27.81 0.17
N LYS A 121 -4.48 28.29 -0.92
CA LYS A 121 -4.17 27.82 -2.29
C LYS A 121 -2.69 27.99 -2.68
N HIS A 122 -2.03 29.03 -2.16
CA HIS A 122 -0.64 29.36 -2.48
C HIS A 122 0.37 28.60 -1.62
N GLU A 123 0.00 28.22 -0.40
CA GLU A 123 0.88 27.51 0.55
C GLU A 123 0.62 26.00 0.57
N ARG A 124 -0.35 25.52 -0.20
CA ARG A 124 -0.74 24.12 -0.24
C ARG A 124 0.42 23.26 -0.77
N PRO A 125 0.93 22.29 0.02
CA PRO A 125 1.94 21.36 -0.46
C PRO A 125 1.41 20.54 -1.64
N THR A 126 2.28 20.32 -2.62
CA THR A 126 1.97 19.53 -3.82
C THR A 126 2.72 18.20 -3.77
N ILE A 127 1.98 17.10 -3.85
CA ILE A 127 2.53 15.74 -3.88
C ILE A 127 2.57 15.27 -5.33
N LEU A 128 3.79 15.01 -5.83
CA LEU A 128 4.01 14.38 -7.12
C LEU A 128 3.98 12.86 -6.97
N MET A 129 3.03 12.22 -7.65
CA MET A 129 2.90 10.77 -7.68
C MET A 129 3.44 10.23 -9.01
N LEU A 130 4.30 9.23 -8.90
CA LEU A 130 4.96 8.57 -10.02
C LEU A 130 4.48 7.11 -10.07
N PRO A 131 3.46 6.80 -10.89
CA PRO A 131 3.04 5.42 -11.13
C PRO A 131 4.18 4.58 -11.71
N GLY A 132 4.07 3.26 -11.57
CA GLY A 132 5.00 2.31 -12.18
C GLY A 132 5.01 2.34 -13.71
N LEU A 133 5.84 1.49 -14.32
CA LEU A 133 6.12 1.48 -15.76
C LEU A 133 4.86 1.52 -16.65
N THR A 134 3.86 0.71 -16.32
CA THR A 134 2.58 0.62 -17.06
C THR A 134 1.42 1.32 -16.34
N GLY A 135 1.72 2.03 -15.25
CA GLY A 135 0.70 2.64 -14.39
C GLY A 135 0.19 3.98 -14.93
N SER A 136 -0.94 4.41 -14.37
CA SER A 136 -1.58 5.69 -14.63
C SER A 136 -2.32 6.21 -13.40
N SER A 137 -2.89 7.41 -13.49
CA SER A 137 -3.76 8.01 -12.48
C SER A 137 -5.00 7.20 -12.12
N LYS A 138 -5.36 6.21 -12.95
CA LYS A 138 -6.50 5.31 -12.74
C LYS A 138 -6.17 4.08 -11.89
N GLU A 139 -4.90 3.83 -11.63
CA GLU A 139 -4.50 2.65 -10.85
C GLU A 139 -5.03 2.78 -9.42
N ASN A 140 -5.62 1.70 -8.89
CA ASN A 140 -6.26 1.75 -7.58
C ASN A 140 -5.33 2.25 -6.47
N TYR A 141 -4.05 1.89 -6.49
CA TYR A 141 -3.11 2.38 -5.48
C TYR A 141 -2.87 3.89 -5.59
N ILE A 142 -2.87 4.46 -6.81
CA ILE A 142 -2.80 5.91 -7.02
C ILE A 142 -4.07 6.59 -6.53
N LEU A 143 -5.24 6.03 -6.88
CA LEU A 143 -6.54 6.58 -6.46
C LEU A 143 -6.64 6.68 -4.93
N HIS A 144 -6.22 5.63 -4.20
CA HIS A 144 -6.18 5.65 -2.73
C HIS A 144 -5.17 6.67 -2.21
N MET A 145 -3.96 6.76 -2.77
CA MET A 145 -2.97 7.77 -2.35
C MET A 145 -3.47 9.19 -2.58
N VAL A 146 -4.11 9.49 -3.71
CA VAL A 146 -4.67 10.82 -3.99
C VAL A 146 -5.85 11.11 -3.06
N TYR A 147 -6.71 10.12 -2.81
CA TYR A 147 -7.81 10.24 -1.86
C TYR A 147 -7.31 10.58 -0.45
N ASP A 148 -6.29 9.89 0.05
CA ASP A 148 -5.70 10.15 1.36
C ASP A 148 -5.00 11.51 1.41
N ALA A 149 -4.22 11.84 0.38
CA ALA A 149 -3.57 13.16 0.25
C ALA A 149 -4.60 14.30 0.26
N ARG A 150 -5.73 14.12 -0.43
CA ARG A 150 -6.85 15.05 -0.45
C ARG A 150 -7.45 15.21 0.95
N ASN A 151 -7.68 14.12 1.67
CA ASN A 151 -8.21 14.17 3.04
C ASN A 151 -7.26 14.84 4.04
N LEU A 152 -5.96 14.78 3.77
CA LEU A 152 -4.94 15.49 4.54
C LEU A 152 -4.81 16.98 4.15
N GLY A 153 -5.50 17.42 3.08
CA GLY A 153 -5.55 18.81 2.63
C GLY A 153 -4.51 19.17 1.57
N TYR A 154 -3.81 18.19 0.99
CA TYR A 154 -2.75 18.42 0.01
C TYR A 154 -3.29 18.55 -1.42
N ARG A 155 -2.51 19.18 -2.30
CA ARG A 155 -2.64 19.08 -3.75
C ARG A 155 -1.90 17.83 -4.20
N SER A 156 -2.47 17.08 -5.13
CA SER A 156 -1.78 15.95 -5.76
C SER A 156 -1.68 16.14 -7.26
N VAL A 157 -0.58 15.70 -7.84
CA VAL A 157 -0.40 15.59 -9.28
C VAL A 157 0.13 14.21 -9.62
N VAL A 158 -0.53 13.51 -10.53
CA VAL A 158 -0.08 12.22 -11.01
C VAL A 158 0.59 12.39 -12.37
N PHE A 159 1.84 11.94 -12.46
CA PHE A 159 2.59 11.92 -13.70
C PHE A 159 2.25 10.66 -14.50
N ASN A 160 1.56 10.78 -15.62
CA ASN A 160 1.36 9.65 -16.52
C ASN A 160 2.50 9.58 -17.53
N ASN A 161 3.17 8.43 -17.58
CA ASN A 161 4.21 8.14 -18.57
C ASN A 161 3.62 8.18 -19.99
N ARG A 162 4.50 8.36 -20.98
CA ARG A 162 4.09 8.40 -22.39
C ARG A 162 3.35 7.13 -22.79
N GLY A 163 2.19 7.28 -23.42
CA GLY A 163 1.39 6.14 -23.86
C GLY A 163 0.65 5.40 -22.74
N THR A 164 0.63 5.92 -21.51
CA THR A 164 -0.19 5.40 -20.41
C THR A 164 -1.34 6.37 -20.08
N GLY A 165 -2.33 5.91 -19.31
CA GLY A 165 -3.44 6.77 -18.87
C GLY A 165 -4.26 7.34 -20.01
N ASP A 166 -4.69 6.48 -20.94
CA ASP A 166 -5.41 6.80 -22.19
C ASP A 166 -4.70 7.76 -23.15
N THR A 167 -3.41 8.03 -22.97
CA THR A 167 -2.63 8.80 -23.93
C THR A 167 -2.13 7.91 -25.07
N GLN A 168 -2.09 8.46 -26.28
CA GLN A 168 -1.47 7.76 -27.40
C GLN A 168 0.05 7.90 -27.31
N LEU A 169 0.79 6.81 -27.54
CA LEU A 169 2.23 6.89 -27.67
C LEU A 169 2.59 7.62 -28.98
N LYS A 170 3.01 8.88 -28.86
CA LYS A 170 3.50 9.67 -29.99
C LYS A 170 4.93 9.27 -30.35
N ARG A 171 5.16 9.03 -31.63
CA ARG A 171 6.49 8.87 -32.21
C ARG A 171 7.03 10.22 -32.64
N TRP A 172 8.34 10.31 -32.82
CA TRP A 172 8.99 11.47 -33.42
C TRP A 172 8.27 11.86 -34.74
N PRO A 173 8.00 13.15 -35.00
CA PRO A 173 7.34 13.55 -36.24
C PRO A 173 8.18 13.16 -37.45
N ASN A 174 7.62 12.40 -38.39
CA ASN A 174 8.27 12.03 -39.66
C ASN A 174 8.39 13.22 -40.65
N ASN A 175 8.19 14.46 -40.19
CA ASN A 175 8.00 15.63 -41.05
C ASN A 175 9.24 16.52 -41.16
N LEU A 176 10.44 15.96 -40.96
CA LEU A 176 11.66 16.58 -41.43
C LEU A 176 12.07 15.81 -42.68
N GLU A 177 11.57 16.28 -43.82
CA GLU A 177 12.23 16.02 -45.11
C GLU A 177 13.67 16.54 -44.95
N VAL A 178 14.62 15.61 -45.00
CA VAL A 178 16.07 15.90 -45.06
C VAL A 178 16.40 16.36 -46.47
#